data_AF-A0A9C6SUD0-F1
#
_entry.id   AF-A0A9C6SUD0-F1
#
_cell.length_a   1.000
_cell.length_b   1.000
_cell.length_c   1.000
_cell.angle_alpha   90.00
_cell.angle_beta   90.00
_cell.angle_gamma   90.00
#
_symmetry.space_group_name_H-M   'P 1'
#
loop_
_entity.id
_entity.type
_entity.pdbx_description
1 polymer ?
#
loop_
_entity_poly.entity_id
_entity_poly.type
_entity_poly.pdbx_seq_one_letter_code
_entity_poly.pdbx_strand_id
1 'polypeptide(L)'
;MADFPKCLSDDSLYEYEQNEKKRLTQTSNPKIVHFRRNVRPSHTSHKLRQRPSQLLHVQQWRDHRHRLKQIASNLDNKPPRYQAARQTGVMGLYNNAITFMSRTKANMQMLMELSHFLRTRGAIQTFRSDRLYTTSSLAYKIKTLERVEEENRDIAKRLLDVVSQVDTGLKAKSKTCQPPKKTRSRRIKPFTMDEMPLKKYEGYNFEMPQTDEERWLLFRPLIYFDIYLKDSRPLGRIVVELFTEAAPVVVLELVRSCVFNLHNKFAIRRVFPDLWLDAELPLSSNSELRKPLEYDAKVIDHGASSYVLSFSKDYLKAPECSQRFSHWLRSCNQE
;
A
#
# COMPACT_ATOMS: atom_id res chain seq x y z
N MET A 1 -29.63 39.46 -16.21
CA MET A 1 -29.05 40.11 -15.02
C MET A 1 -29.11 39.10 -13.90
N ALA A 2 -27.98 38.75 -13.31
CA ALA A 2 -27.94 37.80 -12.21
C ALA A 2 -28.35 38.53 -10.93
N ASP A 3 -29.48 38.12 -10.35
CA ASP A 3 -29.96 38.66 -9.08
C ASP A 3 -28.98 38.26 -7.97
N PHE A 4 -28.37 39.27 -7.33
CA PHE A 4 -27.53 39.06 -6.17
C PHE A 4 -28.38 38.60 -4.99
N PRO A 5 -27.90 37.65 -4.17
CA PRO A 5 -28.61 37.24 -2.97
C PRO A 5 -28.72 38.42 -1.99
N LYS A 6 -29.95 38.78 -1.63
CA LYS A 6 -30.24 39.80 -0.62
C LYS A 6 -29.85 39.27 0.77
N CYS A 7 -29.07 40.04 1.51
CA CYS A 7 -28.83 39.77 2.92
C CYS A 7 -30.15 39.88 3.69
N LEU A 8 -30.53 38.81 4.39
CA LEU A 8 -31.69 38.76 5.27
C LEU A 8 -31.36 39.53 6.56
N SER A 9 -32.29 40.35 7.04
CA SER A 9 -32.18 41.04 8.33
C SER A 9 -32.43 40.07 9.49
N ASP A 10 -31.85 40.33 10.66
CA ASP A 10 -31.93 39.44 11.83
C ASP A 10 -33.39 39.12 12.25
N ASP A 11 -34.32 40.03 12.02
CA ASP A 11 -35.76 39.81 12.29
C ASP A 11 -36.37 38.72 11.39
N SER A 12 -35.92 38.63 10.13
CA SER A 12 -36.42 37.64 9.17
C SER A 12 -35.90 36.22 9.43
N LEU A 13 -34.76 36.09 10.12
CA LEU A 13 -34.24 34.79 10.57
C LEU A 13 -35.09 34.22 11.71
N TYR A 14 -35.54 35.07 12.64
CA TYR A 14 -36.40 34.65 13.74
C TYR A 14 -37.76 34.12 13.26
N GLU A 15 -38.38 34.77 12.27
CA GLU A 15 -39.64 34.27 11.69
C GLU A 15 -39.47 32.94 10.95
N TYR A 16 -38.33 32.75 10.27
CA TYR A 16 -38.04 31.51 9.56
C TYR A 16 -37.86 30.32 10.54
N GLU A 17 -37.13 30.53 11.63
CA GLU A 17 -36.95 29.50 12.68
C GLU A 17 -38.26 29.12 13.36
N GLN A 18 -39.17 30.08 13.59
CA GLN A 18 -40.48 29.77 14.16
C GLN A 18 -41.36 28.97 13.19
N ASN A 19 -41.28 29.24 11.89
CA ASN A 19 -42.03 28.51 10.87
C ASN A 19 -41.51 27.09 10.67
N GLU A 20 -40.19 26.84 10.78
CA GLU A 20 -39.64 25.49 10.79
C GLU A 20 -40.08 24.68 12.01
N LYS A 21 -40.04 25.29 13.20
CA LYS A 21 -40.50 24.63 14.44
C LYS A 21 -41.98 24.24 14.36
N LYS A 22 -42.83 25.06 13.73
CA LYS A 22 -44.25 24.76 13.48
C LYS A 22 -44.45 23.66 12.42
N ARG A 23 -43.57 23.53 11.43
CA ARG A 23 -43.63 22.44 10.43
C ARG A 23 -43.23 21.09 11.03
N LEU A 24 -42.21 21.07 11.88
CA LEU A 24 -41.72 19.84 12.52
C LEU A 24 -42.74 19.24 13.51
N THR A 25 -43.54 20.07 14.18
CA THR A 25 -44.59 19.61 15.11
C THR A 25 -45.84 19.08 14.40
N GLN A 26 -46.07 19.42 13.13
CA GLN A 26 -47.23 18.92 12.36
C GLN A 26 -47.00 17.54 11.75
N THR A 27 -45.74 17.09 11.59
CA THR A 27 -45.40 15.82 10.91
C THR A 27 -45.28 14.60 11.84
N SER A 28 -45.51 14.72 13.15
CA SER A 28 -45.19 13.65 14.12
C SER A 28 -46.27 12.58 14.35
N ASN A 29 -47.31 12.46 13.52
CA ASN A 29 -48.32 11.40 13.65
C ASN A 29 -48.47 10.55 12.38
N PRO A 30 -47.55 9.61 12.08
CA PRO A 30 -47.80 8.60 11.06
C PRO A 30 -48.76 7.53 11.60
N LYS A 31 -49.99 7.50 11.07
CA LYS A 31 -50.95 6.41 11.28
C LYS A 31 -50.38 5.13 10.64
N ILE A 32 -50.00 4.15 11.46
CA ILE A 32 -49.58 2.82 11.00
C ILE A 32 -50.82 2.07 10.49
N VAL A 33 -50.96 1.97 9.17
CA VAL A 33 -51.99 1.15 8.52
C VAL A 33 -51.49 -0.29 8.44
N HIS A 34 -51.97 -1.17 9.33
CA HIS A 34 -51.72 -2.61 9.23
C HIS A 34 -52.54 -3.21 8.08
N PHE A 35 -51.88 -3.50 6.96
CA PHE A 35 -52.49 -4.26 5.86
C PHE A 35 -52.54 -5.75 6.21
N ARG A 36 -53.65 -6.21 6.79
CA ARG A 36 -53.91 -7.64 7.04
C ARG A 36 -54.32 -8.34 5.75
N ARG A 37 -53.41 -9.10 5.15
CA ARG A 37 -53.70 -10.02 4.04
C ARG A 37 -54.24 -11.33 4.62
N ASN A 38 -55.55 -11.58 4.43
CA ASN A 38 -56.20 -12.83 4.79
C ASN A 38 -55.71 -13.95 3.83
N VAL A 39 -54.86 -14.85 4.32
CA VAL A 39 -54.47 -16.06 3.60
C VAL A 39 -55.23 -17.24 4.20
N ARG A 40 -56.06 -17.88 3.37
CA ARG A 40 -56.81 -19.10 3.72
C ARG A 40 -55.84 -20.27 3.99
N PRO A 41 -56.13 -21.18 4.94
CA PRO A 41 -55.26 -22.32 5.21
C PRO A 41 -55.53 -23.42 4.16
N SER A 42 -54.54 -23.74 3.34
CA SER A 42 -54.59 -24.92 2.46
C SER A 42 -53.96 -26.14 3.16
N HIS A 43 -54.84 -27.09 3.49
CA HIS A 43 -54.68 -28.55 3.50
C HIS A 43 -53.30 -29.19 3.72
N THR A 44 -53.25 -29.99 4.81
CA THR A 44 -52.61 -31.32 4.96
C THR A 44 -51.18 -31.49 4.46
N SER A 45 -50.21 -31.35 5.38
CA SER A 45 -48.83 -31.78 5.18
C SER A 45 -48.66 -33.28 5.44
N HIS A 46 -48.41 -34.06 4.39
CA HIS A 46 -47.76 -35.37 4.53
C HIS A 46 -46.35 -35.17 5.11
N LYS A 47 -46.06 -35.78 6.27
CA LYS A 47 -44.72 -35.80 6.87
C LYS A 47 -43.81 -36.72 6.05
N LEU A 48 -43.21 -36.19 4.99
CA LEU A 48 -42.05 -36.81 4.36
C LEU A 48 -40.89 -36.79 5.35
N ARG A 49 -40.36 -37.97 5.71
CA ARG A 49 -39.11 -38.12 6.47
C ARG A 49 -37.97 -37.52 5.65
N GLN A 50 -37.58 -36.29 5.99
CA GLN A 50 -36.48 -35.59 5.33
C GLN A 50 -35.13 -36.05 5.89
N ARG A 51 -34.13 -36.18 5.02
CA ARG A 51 -32.75 -36.53 5.39
C ARG A 51 -32.14 -35.40 6.25
N PRO A 52 -31.24 -35.68 7.21
CA PRO A 52 -30.72 -34.67 8.14
C PRO A 52 -30.04 -33.48 7.47
N SER A 53 -29.42 -33.65 6.29
CA SER A 53 -28.85 -32.57 5.50
C SER A 53 -29.91 -31.60 4.92
N GLN A 54 -31.11 -32.10 4.64
CA GLN A 54 -32.23 -31.28 4.14
C GLN A 54 -32.89 -30.48 5.27
N LEU A 55 -32.88 -30.99 6.51
CA LEU A 55 -33.41 -30.27 7.68
C LEU A 55 -32.61 -29.01 7.97
N LEU A 56 -31.29 -29.09 7.84
CA LEU A 56 -30.37 -27.96 8.02
C LEU A 56 -30.62 -26.87 6.98
N HIS A 57 -30.79 -27.27 5.72
CA HIS A 57 -31.14 -26.35 4.63
C HIS A 57 -32.52 -25.69 4.83
N VAL A 58 -33.51 -26.47 5.32
CA VAL A 58 -34.84 -25.94 5.63
C VAL A 58 -34.82 -24.98 6.83
N GLN A 59 -34.00 -25.24 7.85
CA GLN A 59 -33.79 -24.30 8.96
C GLN A 59 -33.13 -23.01 8.48
N GLN A 60 -32.02 -23.11 7.73
CA GLN A 60 -31.34 -21.95 7.14
C GLN A 60 -32.28 -21.11 6.26
N TRP A 61 -33.15 -21.77 5.49
CA TRP A 61 -34.17 -21.11 4.67
C TRP A 61 -35.22 -20.38 5.52
N ARG A 62 -35.66 -20.98 6.63
CA ARG A 62 -36.59 -20.34 7.58
C ARG A 62 -35.95 -19.14 8.27
N ASP A 63 -34.71 -19.26 8.70
CA ASP A 63 -33.96 -18.19 9.36
C ASP A 63 -33.68 -17.04 8.39
N HIS A 64 -33.39 -17.35 7.12
CA HIS A 64 -33.28 -16.35 6.06
C HIS A 64 -34.61 -15.60 5.82
N ARG A 65 -35.74 -16.33 5.71
CA ARG A 65 -37.07 -15.73 5.60
C ARG A 65 -37.42 -14.86 6.80
N HIS A 66 -36.99 -15.24 8.00
CA HIS A 66 -37.18 -14.46 9.22
C HIS A 66 -36.37 -13.16 9.17
N ARG A 67 -35.09 -13.23 8.76
CA ARG A 67 -34.24 -12.06 8.54
C ARG A 67 -34.84 -11.10 7.51
N LEU A 68 -35.27 -11.62 6.36
CA LEU A 68 -35.90 -10.79 5.32
C LEU A 68 -37.17 -10.07 5.78
N LYS A 69 -37.96 -10.68 6.68
CA LYS A 69 -39.16 -10.03 7.25
C LYS A 69 -38.82 -8.91 8.24
N GLN A 70 -37.63 -8.94 8.83
CA GLN A 70 -37.17 -7.96 9.83
C GLN A 70 -36.28 -6.87 9.24
N ILE A 71 -35.90 -6.95 7.96
CA ILE A 71 -35.18 -5.88 7.28
C ILE A 71 -36.14 -4.72 7.04
N ALA A 72 -36.06 -3.72 7.91
CA ALA A 72 -36.60 -2.39 7.62
C ALA A 72 -35.57 -1.65 6.77
N SER A 73 -35.99 -1.11 5.61
CA SER A 73 -35.16 -0.22 4.81
C SER A 73 -34.96 1.08 5.58
N ASN A 74 -33.84 1.20 6.29
CA ASN A 74 -33.44 2.46 6.92
C ASN A 74 -32.89 3.36 5.81
N LEU A 75 -33.78 3.96 5.04
CA LEU A 75 -33.46 5.03 4.11
C LEU A 75 -33.06 6.23 4.96
N ASP A 76 -31.78 6.61 4.90
CA ASP A 76 -31.29 7.78 5.59
C ASP A 76 -31.89 9.03 4.94
N ASN A 77 -33.01 9.49 5.50
CA ASN A 77 -33.73 10.67 5.03
C ASN A 77 -33.09 11.98 5.53
N LYS A 78 -31.88 11.93 6.10
CA LYS A 78 -31.17 13.12 6.56
C LYS A 78 -30.32 13.68 5.42
N PRO A 79 -30.35 15.00 5.19
CA PRO A 79 -29.46 15.61 4.22
C PRO A 79 -28.00 15.34 4.61
N PRO A 80 -27.10 15.12 3.64
CA PRO A 80 -25.69 14.89 3.92
C PRO A 80 -25.13 16.07 4.72
N ARG A 81 -24.49 15.77 5.85
CA ARG A 81 -23.88 16.79 6.70
C ARG A 81 -22.63 17.35 6.01
N TYR A 82 -22.76 18.52 5.39
CA TYR A 82 -21.63 19.25 4.86
C TYR A 82 -20.81 19.87 6.00
N GLN A 83 -19.51 19.58 6.04
CA GLN A 83 -18.60 20.28 6.94
C GLN A 83 -18.38 21.70 6.40
N ALA A 84 -18.88 22.71 7.11
CA ALA A 84 -18.77 24.12 6.72
C ALA A 84 -17.32 24.52 6.39
N ALA A 85 -16.34 23.98 7.14
CA ALA A 85 -14.91 24.23 6.90
C ALA A 85 -14.40 23.82 5.50
N ARG A 86 -15.02 22.82 4.87
CA ARG A 86 -14.68 22.39 3.50
C ARG A 86 -15.35 23.26 2.44
N GLN A 87 -16.54 23.81 2.73
CA GLN A 87 -17.26 24.67 1.80
C GLN A 87 -16.76 26.12 1.82
N THR A 88 -16.35 26.61 2.98
CA THR A 88 -15.90 28.01 3.14
C THR A 88 -14.47 28.24 2.65
N GLY A 89 -13.67 27.18 2.43
CA GLY A 89 -12.32 27.29 1.87
C GLY A 89 -11.33 28.08 2.75
N VAL A 90 -11.65 28.30 4.04
CA VAL A 90 -10.87 29.15 4.95
C VAL A 90 -9.42 28.68 5.07
N MET A 91 -9.17 27.37 5.06
CA MET A 91 -7.81 26.83 5.06
C MET A 91 -7.05 27.11 3.76
N GLY A 92 -7.76 27.16 2.63
CA GLY A 92 -7.18 27.59 1.36
C GLY A 92 -6.77 29.07 1.40
N LEU A 93 -7.61 29.93 1.97
CA LEU A 93 -7.31 31.35 2.14
C LEU A 93 -6.09 31.57 3.05
N TYR A 94 -6.00 30.85 4.17
CA TYR A 94 -4.87 30.92 5.08
C TYR A 94 -3.55 30.54 4.39
N ASN A 95 -3.54 29.42 3.66
CA ASN A 95 -2.36 28.96 2.91
C ASN A 95 -1.97 29.95 1.80
N ASN A 96 -2.96 30.53 1.11
CA ASN A 96 -2.74 31.55 0.11
C ASN A 96 -2.14 32.83 0.72
N ALA A 97 -2.60 33.24 1.90
CA ALA A 97 -2.06 34.39 2.60
C ALA A 97 -0.59 34.19 3.02
N ILE A 98 -0.25 33.01 3.55
CA ILE A 98 1.15 32.65 3.87
C ILE A 98 2.02 32.68 2.61
N THR A 99 1.54 32.09 1.52
CA THR A 99 2.26 32.04 0.24
C THR A 99 2.44 33.44 -0.35
N PHE A 100 1.43 34.29 -0.24
CA PHE A 100 1.51 35.69 -0.67
C PHE A 100 2.56 36.45 0.15
N MET A 101 2.58 36.26 1.47
CA MET A 101 3.53 36.93 2.36
C MET A 101 4.97 36.48 2.08
N SER A 102 5.20 35.18 1.85
CA SER A 102 6.52 34.66 1.52
C SER A 102 7.03 35.18 0.17
N ARG A 103 6.16 35.22 -0.85
CA ARG A 103 6.49 35.82 -2.17
C ARG A 103 6.78 37.30 -2.06
N THR A 104 6.01 38.04 -1.26
CA THR A 104 6.23 39.48 -1.04
C THR A 104 7.58 39.74 -0.39
N LYS A 105 7.96 38.94 0.60
CA LYS A 105 9.28 39.02 1.24
C LYS A 105 10.42 38.73 0.25
N ALA A 106 10.28 37.71 -0.59
CA ALA A 106 11.27 37.38 -1.61
C ALA A 106 11.41 38.50 -2.66
N ASN A 107 10.29 39.07 -3.12
CA ASN A 107 10.30 40.20 -4.05
C ASN A 107 10.95 41.44 -3.42
N MET A 108 10.66 41.73 -2.16
CA MET A 108 11.27 42.82 -1.43
C MET A 108 12.79 42.63 -1.30
N GLN A 109 13.25 41.43 -0.95
CA GLN A 109 14.68 41.12 -0.88
C GLN A 109 15.35 41.30 -2.24
N MET A 110 14.75 40.79 -3.31
CA MET A 110 15.27 40.95 -4.66
C MET A 110 15.39 42.44 -5.05
N LEU A 111 14.38 43.26 -4.73
CA LEU A 111 14.43 44.70 -4.99
C LEU A 111 15.52 45.40 -4.17
N MET A 112 15.70 45.01 -2.91
CA MET A 112 16.78 45.54 -2.07
C MET A 112 18.15 45.18 -2.66
N GLU A 113 18.36 43.93 -3.05
CA GLU A 113 19.59 43.47 -3.70
C GLU A 113 19.81 44.17 -5.04
N LEU A 114 18.79 44.31 -5.87
CA LEU A 114 18.87 45.04 -7.14
C LEU A 114 19.23 46.52 -6.90
N SER A 115 18.61 47.17 -5.93
CA SER A 115 18.94 48.56 -5.57
C SER A 115 20.38 48.68 -5.05
N HIS A 116 20.85 47.67 -4.32
CA HIS A 116 22.21 47.58 -3.84
C HIS A 116 23.18 47.44 -5.03
N PHE A 117 22.94 46.51 -5.94
CA PHE A 117 23.75 46.33 -7.17
C PHE A 117 23.78 47.57 -8.05
N LEU A 118 22.64 48.25 -8.23
CA LEU A 118 22.56 49.46 -9.03
C LEU A 118 23.35 50.62 -8.41
N ARG A 119 23.35 50.73 -7.08
CA ARG A 119 24.13 51.75 -6.34
C ARG A 119 25.62 51.43 -6.32
N THR A 120 25.99 50.16 -6.13
CA THR A 120 27.40 49.74 -6.08
C THR A 120 27.99 49.48 -7.46
N ARG A 121 27.19 49.48 -8.53
CA ARG A 121 27.58 49.16 -9.92
C ARG A 121 28.36 47.83 -10.03
N GLY A 122 28.07 46.88 -9.15
CA GLY A 122 28.79 45.60 -9.11
C GLY A 122 30.16 45.64 -8.44
N ALA A 123 30.53 46.74 -7.75
CA ALA A 123 31.67 46.76 -6.86
C ALA A 123 31.37 45.93 -5.60
N ILE A 124 31.71 44.65 -5.65
CA ILE A 124 31.66 43.76 -4.48
C ILE A 124 32.80 44.21 -3.57
N GLN A 125 32.47 44.70 -2.38
CA GLN A 125 33.46 44.99 -1.34
C GLN A 125 34.03 43.64 -0.84
N THR A 126 35.07 43.15 -1.52
CA THR A 126 35.70 41.86 -1.24
C THR A 126 36.51 41.88 0.06
N PHE A 127 36.88 43.08 0.53
CA PHE A 127 37.55 43.28 1.81
C PHE A 127 36.52 43.66 2.87
N ARG A 128 36.07 42.67 3.64
CA ARG A 128 35.24 42.88 4.83
C ARG A 128 36.09 43.59 5.89
N SER A 129 35.86 44.88 6.08
CA SER A 129 36.55 45.69 7.11
C SER A 129 35.98 45.47 8.51
N ASP A 130 34.73 45.01 8.60
CA ASP A 130 34.06 44.75 9.88
C ASP A 130 34.30 43.33 10.35
N ARG A 131 34.81 43.20 11.59
CA ARG A 131 34.75 41.96 12.35
C ARG A 131 33.30 41.63 12.65
N LEU A 132 32.69 40.82 11.79
CA LEU A 132 31.42 40.19 12.09
C LEU A 132 31.60 39.31 13.33
N TYR A 133 31.00 39.70 14.45
CA TYR A 133 30.65 38.76 15.52
C TYR A 133 29.51 37.87 15.02
N THR A 134 29.77 37.06 14.00
CA THR A 134 28.91 35.94 13.65
C THR A 134 29.04 34.93 14.76
N THR A 135 28.01 34.78 15.58
CA THR A 135 27.80 33.55 16.35
C THR A 135 27.62 32.45 15.32
N SER A 136 28.73 31.79 14.97
CA SER A 136 28.70 30.79 13.93
C SER A 136 27.67 29.74 14.34
N SER A 137 26.71 29.47 13.46
CA SER A 137 25.76 28.35 13.67
C SER A 137 26.49 27.00 13.72
N LEU A 138 27.83 27.01 13.61
CA LEU A 138 28.73 25.90 13.68
C LEU A 138 28.59 25.15 15.00
N ALA A 139 28.46 25.84 16.14
CA ALA A 139 28.22 25.15 17.42
C ALA A 139 26.89 24.38 17.42
N TYR A 140 25.83 24.97 16.88
CA TYR A 140 24.53 24.31 16.72
C TYR A 140 24.59 23.14 15.73
N LYS A 141 25.29 23.32 14.60
CA LYS A 141 25.48 22.27 13.60
C LYS A 141 26.31 21.11 14.14
N ILE A 142 27.38 21.38 14.90
CA ILE A 142 28.17 20.35 15.59
C ILE A 142 27.28 19.56 16.55
N LYS A 143 26.51 20.24 17.40
CA LYS A 143 25.56 19.59 18.32
C LYS A 143 24.50 18.75 17.58
N THR A 144 24.08 19.20 16.41
CA THR A 144 23.13 18.46 15.56
C THR A 144 23.79 17.22 14.98
N LEU A 145 25.05 17.32 14.53
CA LEU A 145 25.82 16.18 14.04
C LEU A 145 26.10 15.16 15.14
N GLU A 146 26.47 15.60 16.35
CA GLU A 146 26.67 14.73 17.51
C GLU A 146 25.39 13.93 17.83
N ARG A 147 24.23 14.59 17.80
CA ARG A 147 22.94 13.91 17.99
C ARG A 147 22.68 12.85 16.92
N VAL A 148 22.92 13.19 15.65
CA VAL A 148 22.74 12.25 14.54
C VAL A 148 23.72 11.07 14.66
N GLU A 149 24.94 11.30 15.13
CA GLU A 149 25.87 10.21 15.41
C GLU A 149 25.41 9.30 16.55
N GLU A 150 24.87 9.85 17.63
CA GLU A 150 24.29 9.06 18.73
C GLU A 150 23.11 8.21 18.24
N GLU A 151 22.19 8.80 17.48
CA GLU A 151 21.07 8.09 16.86
C GLU A 151 21.56 6.99 15.91
N ASN A 152 22.58 7.27 15.09
CA ASN A 152 23.19 6.28 14.20
C ASN A 152 23.88 5.15 14.98
N ARG A 153 24.55 5.44 16.10
CA ARG A 153 25.16 4.42 16.97
C ARG A 153 24.08 3.52 17.57
N ASP A 154 22.96 4.08 18.01
CA ASP A 154 21.88 3.30 18.60
C ASP A 154 21.11 2.49 17.55
N ILE A 155 20.92 3.03 16.34
CA ILE A 155 20.40 2.26 15.20
C ILE A 155 21.38 1.13 14.85
N ALA A 156 22.69 1.40 14.81
CA ALA A 156 23.69 0.37 14.52
C ALA A 156 23.72 -0.74 15.56
N LYS A 157 23.61 -0.42 16.87
CA LYS A 157 23.44 -1.42 17.93
C LYS A 157 22.19 -2.25 17.70
N ARG A 158 21.04 -1.60 17.42
CA ARG A 158 19.78 -2.30 17.13
C ARG A 158 19.90 -3.19 15.90
N LEU A 159 20.56 -2.75 14.83
CA LEU A 159 20.79 -3.54 13.63
C LEU A 159 21.72 -4.73 13.87
N LEU A 160 22.72 -4.58 14.74
CA LEU A 160 23.59 -5.67 15.17
C LEU A 160 22.86 -6.70 16.04
N ASP A 161 21.92 -6.23 16.87
CA ASP A 161 21.10 -7.08 17.75
C ASP A 161 19.94 -7.77 17.00
N VAL A 162 19.54 -7.25 15.83
CA VAL A 162 18.54 -7.88 14.97
C VAL A 162 19.13 -9.16 14.38
N VAL A 163 18.82 -10.27 15.04
CA VAL A 163 19.03 -11.61 14.50
C VAL A 163 17.90 -11.90 13.51
N SER A 164 18.25 -12.26 12.27
CA SER A 164 17.27 -12.68 11.28
C SER A 164 16.51 -13.92 11.79
N GLN A 165 15.18 -13.83 11.88
CA GLN A 165 14.35 -15.00 12.20
C GLN A 165 14.32 -16.02 11.05
N VAL A 166 14.81 -15.62 9.88
CA VAL A 166 14.94 -16.41 8.65
C VAL A 166 16.43 -16.70 8.43
N ASP A 167 16.75 -17.95 8.12
CA ASP A 167 18.13 -18.43 7.94
C ASP A 167 18.66 -17.95 6.58
N THR A 168 19.56 -16.96 6.59
CA THR A 168 20.12 -16.39 5.36
C THR A 168 21.30 -17.21 4.80
N GLY A 169 21.66 -18.35 5.40
CA GLY A 169 22.75 -19.22 4.93
C GLY A 169 24.16 -18.60 4.97
N LEU A 170 24.28 -17.32 5.35
CA LEU A 170 25.53 -16.60 5.45
C LEU A 170 26.10 -16.79 6.86
N LYS A 171 27.18 -17.57 6.96
CA LYS A 171 27.92 -17.73 8.22
C LYS A 171 28.45 -16.37 8.68
N ALA A 172 27.93 -15.84 9.77
CA ALA A 172 28.42 -14.62 10.39
C ALA A 172 29.89 -14.82 10.80
N LYS A 173 30.81 -14.18 10.08
CA LYS A 173 32.24 -14.12 10.45
C LYS A 173 32.42 -13.07 11.56
N SER A 174 31.92 -13.35 12.76
CA SER A 174 32.26 -12.57 13.96
C SER A 174 33.03 -13.47 14.91
N LYS A 175 34.27 -13.10 15.20
CA LYS A 175 35.30 -13.91 15.88
C LYS A 175 35.14 -14.00 17.41
N THR A 176 34.05 -13.54 18.02
CA THR A 176 34.00 -13.43 19.50
C THR A 176 32.71 -13.93 20.16
N CYS A 177 31.86 -14.66 19.44
CA CYS A 177 30.79 -15.43 20.06
C CYS A 177 31.06 -16.90 19.80
N GLN A 178 31.27 -17.64 20.88
CA GLN A 178 31.45 -19.08 20.87
C GLN A 178 30.41 -19.72 19.95
N PRO A 179 30.78 -20.75 19.17
CA PRO A 179 29.82 -21.41 18.29
C PRO A 179 28.65 -21.89 19.17
N PRO A 180 27.40 -21.52 18.85
CA PRO A 180 26.27 -22.13 19.54
C PRO A 180 26.42 -23.64 19.33
N LYS A 181 26.55 -24.35 20.45
CA LYS A 181 26.59 -25.81 20.55
C LYS A 181 25.67 -26.37 19.48
N LYS A 182 26.23 -27.09 18.50
CA LYS A 182 25.56 -27.84 17.42
C LYS A 182 24.05 -27.93 17.69
N THR A 183 23.30 -26.89 17.31
CA THR A 183 21.86 -26.97 17.33
C THR A 183 21.55 -27.99 16.26
N ARG A 184 21.16 -29.18 16.75
CA ARG A 184 20.52 -30.28 16.04
C ARG A 184 20.18 -29.87 14.62
N SER A 185 20.73 -30.58 13.64
CA SER A 185 20.27 -30.63 12.25
C SER A 185 18.83 -30.10 12.19
N ARG A 186 18.68 -28.83 11.78
CA ARG A 186 17.38 -28.17 11.75
C ARG A 186 16.62 -28.96 10.72
N ARG A 187 15.78 -29.90 11.18
CA ARG A 187 14.88 -30.66 10.33
C ARG A 187 14.12 -29.62 9.54
N ILE A 188 14.34 -29.60 8.23
CA ILE A 188 13.56 -28.78 7.30
C ILE A 188 12.10 -29.01 7.67
N LYS A 189 11.36 -27.92 7.88
CA LYS A 189 9.93 -28.04 8.13
C LYS A 189 9.34 -28.80 6.95
N PRO A 190 8.56 -29.87 7.19
CA PRO A 190 7.99 -30.65 6.10
C PRO A 190 7.24 -29.71 5.16
N PHE A 191 7.44 -29.88 3.87
CA PHE A 191 6.78 -29.06 2.87
C PHE A 191 5.28 -29.37 2.90
N THR A 192 4.49 -28.50 3.51
CA THR A 192 3.03 -28.61 3.52
C THR A 192 2.45 -27.68 2.47
N MET A 193 2.07 -28.23 1.33
CA MET A 193 1.38 -27.52 0.26
C MET A 193 -0.08 -27.96 0.22
N ASP A 194 -0.98 -27.00 0.06
CA ASP A 194 -2.40 -27.30 -0.12
C ASP A 194 -2.60 -28.08 -1.43
N GLU A 195 -3.52 -29.05 -1.41
CA GLU A 195 -3.82 -29.90 -2.57
C GLU A 195 -4.36 -29.11 -3.77
N MET A 196 -4.96 -27.94 -3.53
CA MET A 196 -5.59 -27.11 -4.55
C MET A 196 -4.59 -26.52 -5.56
N PRO A 197 -3.48 -25.88 -5.13
CA PRO A 197 -2.37 -25.53 -6.00
C PRO A 197 -1.74 -26.72 -6.75
N LEU A 198 -1.68 -27.89 -6.10
CA LEU A 198 -1.03 -29.08 -6.66
C LEU A 198 -1.77 -29.64 -7.89
N LYS A 199 -3.12 -29.52 -7.92
CA LYS A 199 -3.95 -29.92 -9.06
C LYS A 199 -3.59 -29.23 -10.37
N LYS A 200 -3.03 -28.01 -10.33
CA LYS A 200 -2.60 -27.26 -11.53
C LYS A 200 -1.50 -27.98 -12.30
N TYR A 201 -0.78 -28.85 -11.60
CA TYR A 201 0.36 -29.56 -12.12
C TYR A 201 0.02 -30.95 -12.67
N GLU A 202 -1.19 -31.47 -12.43
CA GLU A 202 -1.62 -32.81 -12.91
C GLU A 202 -1.58 -32.94 -14.44
N GLY A 203 -1.73 -31.83 -15.16
CA GLY A 203 -1.67 -31.80 -16.63
C GLY A 203 -0.26 -31.76 -17.22
N TYR A 204 0.76 -31.52 -16.40
CA TYR A 204 2.15 -31.51 -16.83
C TYR A 204 2.78 -32.85 -16.45
N ASN A 205 3.21 -33.63 -17.44
CA ASN A 205 3.88 -34.92 -17.23
C ASN A 205 5.27 -34.73 -16.60
N PHE A 206 5.34 -34.35 -15.32
CA PHE A 206 6.59 -34.30 -14.58
C PHE A 206 6.55 -35.22 -13.37
N GLU A 207 7.66 -35.88 -13.11
CA GLU A 207 7.83 -36.74 -11.95
C GLU A 207 7.99 -35.86 -10.70
N MET A 208 7.09 -36.04 -9.73
CA MET A 208 7.16 -35.26 -8.49
C MET A 208 8.34 -35.75 -7.65
N PRO A 209 9.25 -34.86 -7.23
CA PRO A 209 10.38 -35.27 -6.42
C PRO A 209 9.93 -35.85 -5.07
N GLN A 210 10.61 -36.91 -4.64
CA GLN A 210 10.27 -37.63 -3.40
C GLN A 210 10.77 -36.91 -2.16
N THR A 211 11.80 -36.07 -2.31
CA THR A 211 12.48 -35.40 -1.20
C THR A 211 11.88 -34.03 -0.93
N ASP A 212 11.66 -33.67 0.34
CA ASP A 212 11.12 -32.36 0.73
C ASP A 212 11.98 -31.19 0.24
N GLU A 213 13.31 -31.33 0.24
CA GLU A 213 14.25 -30.31 -0.24
C GLU A 213 14.06 -29.98 -1.71
N GLU A 214 13.89 -31.01 -2.54
CA GLU A 214 13.66 -30.88 -3.97
C GLU A 214 12.28 -30.29 -4.26
N ARG A 215 11.27 -30.62 -3.44
CA ARG A 215 9.95 -29.98 -3.51
C ARG A 215 10.02 -28.50 -3.19
N TRP A 216 10.73 -28.11 -2.14
CA TRP A 216 10.98 -26.70 -1.82
C TRP A 216 11.67 -25.97 -2.96
N LEU A 217 12.70 -26.58 -3.56
CA LEU A 217 13.42 -25.96 -4.67
C LEU A 217 12.56 -25.81 -5.93
N LEU A 218 11.72 -26.81 -6.22
CA LEU A 218 10.84 -26.81 -7.39
C LEU A 218 9.71 -25.79 -7.25
N PHE A 219 9.01 -25.81 -6.11
CA PHE A 219 7.83 -24.97 -5.92
C PHE A 219 8.18 -23.56 -5.49
N ARG A 220 9.28 -23.40 -4.74
CA ARG A 220 9.72 -22.13 -4.17
C ARG A 220 11.19 -21.81 -4.44
N PRO A 221 11.56 -21.56 -5.70
CA PRO A 221 12.92 -21.22 -6.03
C PRO A 221 13.32 -19.88 -5.41
N LEU A 222 14.52 -19.85 -4.83
CA LEU A 222 15.15 -18.66 -4.30
C LEU A 222 16.08 -18.06 -5.35
N ILE A 223 15.84 -16.80 -5.71
CA ILE A 223 16.72 -16.03 -6.59
C ILE A 223 17.36 -14.87 -5.81
N TYR A 224 18.50 -14.39 -6.28
CA TYR A 224 19.14 -13.21 -5.72
C TYR A 224 19.44 -12.17 -6.78
N PHE A 225 19.31 -10.90 -6.41
CA PHE A 225 19.64 -9.74 -7.22
C PHE A 225 20.73 -8.94 -6.51
N ASP A 226 21.88 -8.83 -7.16
CA ASP A 226 22.93 -7.91 -6.73
C ASP A 226 22.65 -6.54 -7.34
N ILE A 227 22.36 -5.56 -6.49
CA ILE A 227 21.99 -4.21 -6.93
C ILE A 227 23.23 -3.33 -6.97
N TYR A 228 23.44 -2.73 -8.13
CA TYR A 228 24.52 -1.78 -8.37
C TYR A 228 23.93 -0.42 -8.71
N LEU A 229 24.48 0.63 -8.09
CA LEU A 229 24.31 1.99 -8.59
C LEU A 229 25.23 2.15 -9.81
N LYS A 230 24.70 2.72 -10.90
CA LYS A 230 25.39 2.86 -12.19
C LYS A 230 26.85 3.29 -12.00
N ASP A 231 27.76 2.41 -12.40
CA ASP A 231 29.22 2.58 -12.51
C ASP A 231 30.10 2.69 -11.25
N SER A 232 29.71 2.24 -10.04
CA SER A 232 30.75 1.89 -9.03
C SER A 232 30.30 1.24 -7.72
N ARG A 233 29.08 1.47 -7.24
CA ARG A 233 28.75 1.14 -5.84
C ARG A 233 27.76 -0.03 -5.71
N PRO A 234 28.16 -1.17 -5.10
CA PRO A 234 27.20 -2.19 -4.72
C PRO A 234 26.31 -1.65 -3.59
N LEU A 235 24.99 -1.65 -3.81
CA LEU A 235 23.99 -1.23 -2.82
C LEU A 235 23.60 -2.39 -1.91
N GLY A 236 23.75 -3.62 -2.37
CA GLY A 236 23.48 -4.82 -1.60
C GLY A 236 22.91 -5.95 -2.45
N ARG A 237 22.44 -6.99 -1.77
CA ARG A 237 21.82 -8.17 -2.37
C ARG A 237 20.39 -8.31 -1.87
N ILE A 238 19.44 -8.44 -2.78
CA ILE A 238 18.06 -8.81 -2.48
C ILE A 238 17.90 -10.30 -2.76
N VAL A 239 17.35 -11.05 -1.81
CA VAL A 239 16.97 -12.45 -2.02
C VAL A 239 15.45 -12.51 -2.11
N VAL A 240 14.95 -13.14 -3.16
CA VAL A 240 13.51 -13.25 -3.44
C VAL A 240 13.13 -14.72 -3.51
N GLU A 241 12.18 -15.11 -2.66
CA GLU A 241 11.48 -16.39 -2.74
C GLU A 241 10.34 -16.25 -3.74
N LEU A 242 10.34 -17.09 -4.77
CA LEU A 242 9.31 -17.09 -5.80
C LEU A 242 8.28 -18.17 -5.51
N PHE A 243 7.03 -17.93 -5.86
CA PHE A 243 5.91 -18.82 -5.56
C PHE A 243 5.33 -19.36 -6.86
N THR A 244 5.80 -20.52 -7.31
CA THR A 244 5.29 -21.15 -8.55
C THR A 244 3.79 -21.44 -8.46
N GLU A 245 3.27 -21.67 -7.25
CA GLU A 245 1.86 -21.91 -6.98
C GLU A 245 0.94 -20.73 -7.34
N ALA A 246 1.49 -19.49 -7.29
CA ALA A 246 0.76 -18.26 -7.60
C ALA A 246 0.80 -17.95 -9.11
N ALA A 247 1.96 -18.13 -9.76
CA ALA A 247 2.15 -17.79 -11.17
C ALA A 247 3.31 -18.63 -11.78
N PRO A 248 3.06 -19.88 -12.21
CA PRO A 248 4.14 -20.80 -12.60
C PRO A 248 4.91 -20.31 -13.82
N VAL A 249 4.21 -19.87 -14.88
CA VAL A 249 4.83 -19.40 -16.13
C VAL A 249 5.73 -18.18 -15.91
N VAL A 250 5.31 -17.26 -15.03
CA VAL A 250 6.07 -16.04 -14.72
C VAL A 250 7.32 -16.36 -13.93
N VAL A 251 7.21 -17.22 -12.92
CA VAL A 251 8.32 -17.66 -12.10
C VAL A 251 9.35 -18.42 -12.95
N LEU A 252 8.90 -19.32 -13.82
CA LEU A 252 9.77 -20.07 -14.71
C LEU A 252 10.55 -19.16 -15.66
N GLU A 253 9.90 -18.18 -16.28
CA GLU A 253 10.61 -17.24 -17.17
C GLU A 253 11.63 -16.38 -16.38
N LEU A 254 11.29 -15.99 -15.15
CA LEU A 254 12.20 -15.22 -14.30
C LEU A 254 13.43 -16.04 -13.91
N VAL A 255 13.23 -17.29 -13.45
CA VAL A 255 14.31 -18.23 -13.14
C VAL A 255 15.15 -18.50 -14.40
N ARG A 256 14.51 -18.73 -15.54
CA ARG A 256 15.17 -18.93 -16.84
C ARG A 256 16.05 -17.73 -17.19
N SER A 257 15.56 -16.51 -17.01
CA SER A 257 16.31 -15.29 -17.24
C SER A 257 17.54 -15.17 -16.35
N CYS A 258 17.42 -15.57 -15.07
CA CYS A 258 18.54 -15.62 -14.14
C CYS A 258 19.59 -16.68 -14.55
N VAL A 259 19.16 -17.88 -14.95
CA VAL A 259 20.05 -18.97 -15.37
C VAL A 259 20.82 -18.64 -16.66
N PHE A 260 20.18 -17.97 -17.63
CA PHE A 260 20.84 -17.55 -18.87
C PHE A 260 21.68 -16.28 -18.72
N ASN A 261 22.05 -15.89 -17.49
CA ASN A 261 22.85 -14.70 -17.19
C ASN A 261 22.29 -13.41 -17.80
N LEU A 262 20.97 -13.30 -17.92
CA LEU A 262 20.30 -12.07 -18.36
C LEU A 262 20.12 -11.06 -17.21
N HIS A 263 20.89 -11.20 -16.13
CA HIS A 263 20.84 -10.31 -14.96
C HIS A 263 21.12 -8.84 -15.35
N ASN A 264 21.98 -8.60 -16.35
CA ASN A 264 22.29 -7.27 -16.87
C ASN A 264 21.12 -6.60 -17.62
N LYS A 265 20.06 -7.37 -17.93
CA LYS A 265 18.88 -6.84 -18.59
C LYS A 265 17.86 -6.27 -17.60
N PHE A 266 17.97 -6.59 -16.31
CA PHE A 266 17.10 -6.01 -15.29
C PHE A 266 17.48 -4.55 -15.07
N ALA A 267 16.57 -3.65 -15.41
CA ALA A 267 16.76 -2.22 -15.24
C ALA A 267 15.71 -1.66 -14.29
N ILE A 268 16.16 -1.06 -13.19
CA ILE A 268 15.27 -0.32 -12.28
C ILE A 268 14.92 1.00 -12.97
N ARG A 269 13.67 1.17 -13.38
CA ARG A 269 13.20 2.39 -14.07
C ARG A 269 12.78 3.48 -13.10
N ARG A 270 12.07 3.11 -12.04
CA ARG A 270 11.51 4.07 -11.08
C ARG A 270 11.68 3.54 -9.67
N VAL A 271 12.08 4.43 -8.77
CA VAL A 271 12.15 4.16 -7.33
C VAL A 271 11.30 5.21 -6.66
N PHE A 272 10.24 4.78 -5.99
CA PHE A 272 9.44 5.60 -5.11
C PHE A 272 9.81 5.25 -3.66
N PRO A 273 10.50 6.15 -2.95
CA PRO A 273 10.86 5.93 -1.55
C PRO A 273 9.64 5.52 -0.74
N ASP A 274 9.81 4.53 0.15
CA ASP A 274 8.80 4.04 1.09
C ASP A 274 7.49 3.53 0.46
N LEU A 275 7.47 3.28 -0.86
CA LEU A 275 6.28 2.83 -1.56
C LEU A 275 6.54 1.66 -2.51
N TRP A 276 7.36 1.85 -3.54
CA TRP A 276 7.64 0.77 -4.48
C TRP A 276 8.84 1.00 -5.40
N LEU A 277 9.42 -0.11 -5.85
CA LEU A 277 10.45 -0.15 -6.87
C LEU A 277 9.87 -0.80 -8.14
N ASP A 278 10.06 -0.13 -9.28
CA ASP A 278 9.61 -0.59 -10.59
C ASP A 278 10.83 -1.01 -11.43
N ALA A 279 10.92 -2.29 -11.71
CA ALA A 279 12.00 -2.91 -12.47
C ALA A 279 11.48 -3.49 -13.77
N GLU A 280 12.27 -3.36 -14.83
CA GLU A 280 11.95 -3.83 -16.16
C GLU A 280 12.86 -4.99 -16.56
N LEU A 281 12.25 -6.07 -17.05
CA LEU A 281 12.92 -7.19 -17.67
C LEU A 281 12.51 -7.24 -19.15
N PRO A 282 13.40 -6.90 -20.09
CA PRO A 282 13.12 -7.05 -21.50
C PRO A 282 13.10 -8.53 -21.87
N LEU A 283 11.97 -8.98 -22.41
CA LEU A 283 11.74 -10.36 -22.79
C LEU A 283 12.05 -10.60 -24.28
N SER A 284 12.33 -11.84 -24.62
CA SER A 284 12.44 -12.24 -26.02
C SER A 284 11.07 -12.27 -26.71
N SER A 285 11.04 -12.06 -28.02
CA SER A 285 9.82 -12.02 -28.84
C SER A 285 9.01 -13.32 -28.82
N ASN A 286 9.64 -14.44 -28.45
CA ASN A 286 9.03 -15.78 -28.42
C ASN A 286 8.61 -16.23 -27.02
N SER A 287 8.51 -15.31 -26.06
CA SER A 287 8.19 -15.67 -24.67
C SER A 287 6.75 -16.20 -24.54
N GLU A 288 6.59 -17.27 -23.76
CA GLU A 288 5.30 -17.91 -23.47
C GLU A 288 4.36 -17.02 -22.66
N LEU A 289 4.89 -15.93 -22.10
CA LEU A 289 4.17 -14.93 -21.30
C LEU A 289 3.13 -14.11 -22.09
N ARG A 290 3.16 -14.20 -23.43
CA ARG A 290 2.15 -13.59 -24.31
C ARG A 290 0.82 -14.36 -24.31
N LYS A 291 0.84 -15.62 -23.86
CA LYS A 291 -0.37 -16.45 -23.72
C LYS A 291 -1.16 -15.99 -22.49
N PRO A 292 -2.48 -16.26 -22.42
CA PRO A 292 -3.26 -15.98 -21.21
C PRO A 292 -2.63 -16.70 -20.01
N LEU A 293 -2.20 -15.92 -19.02
CA LEU A 293 -1.52 -16.41 -17.83
C LEU A 293 -2.52 -16.83 -16.76
N GLU A 294 -2.23 -17.96 -16.14
CA GLU A 294 -2.87 -18.40 -14.90
C GLU A 294 -2.24 -17.66 -13.73
N TYR A 295 -3.08 -16.95 -12.97
CA TYR A 295 -2.67 -16.19 -11.79
C TYR A 295 -3.64 -16.45 -10.65
N ASP A 296 -3.10 -16.83 -9.49
CA ASP A 296 -3.89 -17.10 -8.29
C ASP A 296 -3.60 -16.05 -7.21
N ALA A 297 -4.49 -15.06 -7.11
CA ALA A 297 -4.38 -13.96 -6.17
C ALA A 297 -4.58 -14.39 -4.70
N LYS A 298 -5.07 -15.61 -4.43
CA LYS A 298 -5.35 -16.07 -3.06
C LYS A 298 -4.10 -16.55 -2.33
N VAL A 299 -3.04 -16.84 -3.07
CA VAL A 299 -1.83 -17.45 -2.51
C VAL A 299 -0.93 -16.44 -1.81
N ILE A 300 -0.91 -15.19 -2.28
CA ILE A 300 -0.12 -14.10 -1.69
C ILE A 300 -1.02 -12.88 -1.51
N ASP A 301 -1.16 -12.44 -0.26
CA ASP A 301 -1.83 -11.17 0.04
C ASP A 301 -0.84 -10.00 -0.01
N HIS A 302 -0.97 -9.20 -1.06
CA HIS A 302 -0.19 -7.98 -1.29
C HIS A 302 -0.47 -6.87 -0.26
N GLY A 303 -1.59 -6.97 0.47
CA GLY A 303 -1.98 -5.97 1.48
C GLY A 303 -1.39 -6.24 2.87
N ALA A 304 -1.14 -7.50 3.21
CA ALA A 304 -0.70 -7.92 4.53
C ALA A 304 0.82 -8.01 4.69
N SER A 305 1.55 -8.16 3.58
CA SER A 305 3.01 -8.36 3.59
C SER A 305 3.74 -7.19 2.92
N SER A 306 4.74 -6.66 3.61
CA SER A 306 5.75 -5.78 3.00
C SER A 306 6.74 -6.62 2.20
N TYR A 307 7.31 -6.05 1.14
CA TYR A 307 8.34 -6.67 0.30
C TYR A 307 7.86 -7.75 -0.69
N VAL A 308 6.71 -7.52 -1.32
CA VAL A 308 6.15 -8.46 -2.30
C VAL A 308 6.59 -8.10 -3.71
N LEU A 309 7.20 -9.06 -4.41
CA LEU A 309 7.46 -8.96 -5.85
C LEU A 309 6.17 -9.26 -6.62
N SER A 310 5.64 -8.25 -7.29
CA SER A 310 4.45 -8.38 -8.14
C SER A 310 4.78 -8.02 -9.59
N PHE A 311 3.97 -8.49 -10.53
CA PHE A 311 4.09 -8.14 -11.94
C PHE A 311 2.78 -7.53 -12.43
N SER A 312 2.87 -6.58 -13.36
CA SER A 312 1.66 -5.98 -13.95
C SER A 312 1.28 -6.68 -15.25
N LYS A 313 0.00 -7.07 -15.35
CA LYS A 313 -0.58 -7.80 -16.49
C LYS A 313 -0.68 -6.96 -17.75
N ASP A 314 -0.80 -5.63 -17.61
CA ASP A 314 -1.03 -4.73 -18.74
C ASP A 314 0.20 -4.63 -19.64
N TYR A 315 1.40 -4.72 -19.04
CA TYR A 315 2.67 -4.67 -19.79
C TYR A 315 3.01 -5.97 -20.52
N LEU A 316 2.27 -7.06 -20.27
CA LEU A 316 2.46 -8.33 -20.97
C LEU A 316 1.78 -8.37 -22.34
N LYS A 317 0.85 -7.44 -22.60
CA LYS A 317 0.10 -7.33 -23.87
C LYS A 317 0.72 -6.36 -24.87
N ALA A 318 1.64 -5.50 -24.44
CA ALA A 318 2.25 -4.50 -25.31
C ALA A 318 3.26 -5.15 -26.28
N PRO A 319 3.33 -4.70 -27.55
CA PRO A 319 4.23 -5.27 -28.57
C PRO A 319 5.72 -5.10 -28.22
N GLU A 320 6.06 -4.10 -27.41
CA GLU A 320 7.34 -3.96 -26.73
C GLU A 320 7.29 -4.77 -25.42
N CYS A 321 7.54 -6.08 -25.49
CA CYS A 321 7.48 -6.97 -24.32
C CYS A 321 8.60 -6.66 -23.32
N SER A 322 8.31 -5.75 -22.40
CA SER A 322 9.07 -5.59 -21.17
C SER A 322 8.19 -6.02 -20.00
N GLN A 323 8.63 -7.00 -19.23
CA GLN A 323 8.00 -7.31 -17.95
C GLN A 323 8.30 -6.20 -16.96
N ARG A 324 7.27 -5.58 -16.40
CA ARG A 324 7.43 -4.65 -15.29
C ARG A 324 7.08 -5.34 -13.97
N PHE A 325 8.06 -5.37 -13.10
CA PHE A 325 7.94 -5.87 -11.74
C PHE A 325 7.82 -4.68 -10.80
N SER A 326 6.73 -4.66 -10.05
CA SER A 326 6.47 -3.69 -8.99
C SER A 326 6.68 -4.35 -7.64
N HIS A 327 7.55 -3.79 -6.81
CA HIS A 327 7.76 -4.26 -5.45
C HIS A 327 7.11 -3.29 -4.46
N TRP A 328 6.02 -3.66 -3.78
CA TRP A 328 5.35 -2.79 -2.81
C TRP A 328 6.03 -2.86 -1.43
N LEU A 329 6.56 -1.72 -0.99
CA LEU A 329 7.08 -1.44 0.34
C LEU A 329 6.01 -0.59 1.04
N ARG A 330 5.12 -1.18 1.83
CA ARG A 330 4.25 -0.40 2.73
C ARG A 330 4.95 -0.26 4.08
N SER A 331 5.38 0.95 4.41
CA SER A 331 5.56 1.36 5.80
C SER A 331 4.20 1.83 6.31
N CYS A 332 3.41 0.94 6.92
CA CYS A 332 2.25 1.34 7.71
C CYS A 332 2.76 1.85 9.07
N ASN A 333 3.18 3.11 9.14
CA ASN A 333 3.04 3.87 10.37
C ASN A 333 1.56 4.26 10.46
N GLN A 334 0.80 3.52 11.28
CA GLN A 334 -0.50 3.97 11.76
C GLN A 334 -0.26 4.81 13.02
N GLU A 335 -0.45 6.13 12.89
CA GLU A 335 -1.04 6.96 13.94
C GLU A 335 -2.57 6.77 13.95
#